data_AF-A0A1A2D554-F1
#
_entry.id   AF-A0A1A2D554-F1
#
_cell.length_a   1.000
_cell.length_b   1.000
_cell.length_c   1.000
_cell.angle_alpha   90.00
_cell.angle_beta   90.00
_cell.angle_gamma   90.00
#
_symmetry.space_group_name_H-M   'P 1'
#
loop_
_entity.id
_entity.type
_entity.pdbx_description
1 polymer ?
#
loop_
_entity_poly.entity_id
_entity_poly.type
_entity_poly.pdbx_seq_one_letter_code
_entity_poly.pdbx_strand_id
1 'polypeptide(L)'
;MVDLDGYIVDEADNLDWLTSRDVDQTGPFNYDEFIATIGTVVMGSAIQERIIAIHPGPWMHEQLSWVLTRRPDIVADGHSVQTFDGDVTRVASQAGCPRRRVRTSGRVRTSGVVVGGGHIAAQFVSAGPVDEMIVNYAPCSLGAGLRVLPVRSKWVLVDSAVNREFLCARWHRARGSAKVFGCCRLVRRPPGNHGGFTPFRQFRKAAAWCSFTTRAECSPRLSGFTANSGTTFVRNIV
;
A
#
# COMPACT_ATOMS: atom_id res chain seq x y z
N MET A 1 -2.40 5.50 -12.00
CA MET A 1 -3.39 6.56 -12.26
C MET A 1 -4.78 5.93 -12.20
N VAL A 2 -5.78 6.70 -11.80
CA VAL A 2 -7.15 6.22 -11.53
C VAL A 2 -8.14 7.35 -11.79
N ASP A 3 -9.40 7.04 -12.07
CA ASP A 3 -10.47 8.04 -12.05
C ASP A 3 -10.87 8.40 -10.60
N LEU A 4 -11.76 9.37 -10.41
CA LEU A 4 -12.22 9.81 -9.09
C LEU A 4 -12.92 8.69 -8.29
N ASP A 5 -13.58 7.74 -8.96
CA ASP A 5 -14.35 6.68 -8.31
C ASP A 5 -13.50 5.45 -7.95
N GLY A 6 -12.25 5.38 -8.43
CA GLY A 6 -11.29 4.34 -8.05
C GLY A 6 -11.10 3.20 -9.05
N TYR A 7 -11.30 3.45 -10.34
CA TYR A 7 -11.12 2.54 -11.47
C TYR A 7 -9.92 2.93 -12.35
N ILE A 8 -9.13 1.92 -12.73
CA ILE A 8 -7.93 2.05 -13.58
C ILE A 8 -8.26 1.80 -15.05
N VAL A 9 -9.20 0.90 -15.32
CA VAL A 9 -9.63 0.53 -16.68
C VAL A 9 -11.15 0.60 -16.68
N ASP A 10 -11.73 1.17 -17.71
CA ASP A 10 -13.19 1.25 -17.86
C ASP A 10 -13.82 -0.12 -18.19
N GLU A 11 -15.15 -0.18 -18.29
CA GLU A 11 -15.89 -1.41 -18.60
C GLU A 11 -15.64 -1.94 -20.04
N ALA A 12 -15.14 -1.08 -20.93
CA ALA A 12 -14.78 -1.45 -22.31
C ALA A 12 -13.32 -1.90 -22.44
N ASP A 13 -12.63 -2.10 -21.30
CA ASP A 13 -11.21 -2.47 -21.24
C ASP A 13 -10.26 -1.41 -21.83
N ASN A 14 -10.62 -0.13 -21.73
CA ASN A 14 -9.91 1.01 -22.34
C ASN A 14 -9.36 2.03 -21.31
N LEU A 15 -8.42 2.85 -21.78
CA LEU A 15 -7.70 3.90 -21.08
C LEU A 15 -7.84 5.29 -21.75
N ASP A 16 -8.74 5.47 -22.71
CA ASP A 16 -8.91 6.74 -23.46
C ASP A 16 -9.19 7.95 -22.55
N TRP A 17 -9.87 7.72 -21.43
CA TRP A 17 -10.14 8.74 -20.42
C TRP A 17 -8.84 9.32 -19.80
N LEU A 18 -7.74 8.58 -19.89
CA LEU A 18 -6.43 8.88 -19.30
C LEU A 18 -5.43 9.44 -20.32
N THR A 19 -5.41 8.94 -21.56
CA THR A 19 -4.33 9.22 -22.54
C THR A 19 -4.29 10.66 -23.06
N SER A 20 -5.41 11.39 -22.95
CA SER A 20 -5.54 12.78 -23.40
C SER A 20 -5.29 13.84 -22.33
N ARG A 21 -4.93 13.42 -21.10
CA ARG A 21 -4.85 14.29 -19.92
C ARG A 21 -3.52 15.05 -19.85
N ASP A 22 -3.57 16.32 -19.44
CA ASP A 22 -2.36 17.09 -19.16
C ASP A 22 -1.70 16.64 -17.85
N VAL A 23 -0.41 16.34 -17.91
CA VAL A 23 0.44 15.98 -16.77
C VAL A 23 1.85 16.55 -16.96
N ASP A 24 2.37 17.19 -15.92
CA ASP A 24 3.74 17.67 -15.91
C ASP A 24 4.69 16.53 -15.52
N GLN A 25 5.46 16.05 -16.50
CA GLN A 25 6.46 14.99 -16.31
C GLN A 25 7.62 15.38 -15.39
N THR A 26 7.75 16.66 -15.05
CA THR A 26 8.73 17.18 -14.09
C THR A 26 8.10 17.68 -12.80
N GLY A 27 6.77 17.61 -12.72
CA GLY A 27 6.00 18.09 -11.58
C GLY A 27 6.04 17.17 -10.37
N PRO A 28 5.26 17.51 -9.33
CA PRO A 28 5.08 16.65 -8.16
C PRO A 28 4.64 15.24 -8.56
N PHE A 29 5.18 14.22 -7.89
CA PHE A 29 4.84 12.81 -8.14
C PHE A 29 5.08 12.35 -9.59
N ASN A 30 6.08 12.90 -10.27
CA ASN A 30 6.44 12.47 -11.62
C ASN A 30 6.89 10.99 -11.65
N TYR A 31 6.62 10.34 -12.78
CA TYR A 31 6.87 8.92 -12.96
C TYR A 31 8.36 8.58 -13.05
N ASP A 32 9.17 9.43 -13.70
CA ASP A 32 10.57 9.15 -13.97
C ASP A 32 11.43 9.11 -12.70
N GLU A 33 11.26 10.07 -11.79
CA GLU A 33 11.91 10.04 -10.48
C GLU A 33 11.40 8.86 -9.66
N PHE A 34 10.10 8.60 -9.70
CA PHE A 34 9.49 7.48 -8.98
C PHE A 34 10.08 6.14 -9.42
N ILE A 35 10.00 5.81 -10.72
CA ILE A 35 10.42 4.52 -11.26
C ILE A 35 11.94 4.33 -11.17
N ALA A 36 12.72 5.42 -11.11
CA ALA A 36 14.16 5.38 -10.84
C ALA A 36 14.47 4.84 -9.43
N THR A 37 13.58 5.02 -8.46
CA THR A 37 13.74 4.49 -7.09
C THR A 37 13.39 3.01 -6.96
N ILE A 38 12.65 2.45 -7.92
CA ILE A 38 12.07 1.11 -7.90
C ILE A 38 13.06 0.09 -8.47
N GLY A 39 13.32 -0.98 -7.72
CA GLY A 39 14.21 -2.06 -8.14
C GLY A 39 13.51 -3.18 -8.90
N THR A 40 12.21 -3.37 -8.67
CA THR A 40 11.45 -4.50 -9.24
C THR A 40 10.00 -4.10 -9.52
N VAL A 41 9.43 -4.65 -10.58
CA VAL A 41 8.03 -4.49 -10.96
C VAL A 41 7.37 -5.87 -10.94
N VAL A 42 6.21 -5.97 -10.29
CA VAL A 42 5.39 -7.18 -10.28
C VAL A 42 4.05 -6.82 -10.90
N MET A 43 3.71 -7.47 -12.01
CA MET A 43 2.49 -7.21 -12.75
C MET A 43 1.68 -8.49 -13.02
N GLY A 44 0.42 -8.34 -13.41
CA GLY A 44 -0.44 -9.45 -13.83
C GLY A 44 -0.41 -9.71 -15.33
N SER A 45 -0.88 -10.88 -15.74
CA SER A 45 -0.96 -11.29 -17.14
C SER A 45 -1.70 -10.28 -18.03
N ALA A 46 -2.81 -9.69 -17.56
CA ALA A 46 -3.57 -8.71 -18.35
C ALA A 46 -2.78 -7.43 -18.64
N ILE A 47 -1.93 -7.00 -17.71
CA ILE A 47 -1.05 -5.84 -17.94
C ILE A 47 0.05 -6.21 -18.94
N GLN A 48 0.64 -7.40 -18.81
CA GLN A 48 1.64 -7.89 -19.75
C GLN A 48 1.12 -7.93 -21.19
N GLU A 49 -0.06 -8.53 -21.39
CA GLU A 49 -0.71 -8.61 -22.70
C GLU A 49 -1.01 -7.22 -23.27
N ARG A 50 -1.46 -6.28 -22.41
CA ARG A 50 -1.70 -4.89 -22.81
C ARG A 50 -0.42 -4.15 -23.20
N ILE A 51 0.67 -4.31 -22.45
CA ILE A 51 1.97 -3.69 -22.78
C ILE A 51 2.43 -4.16 -24.16
N ILE A 52 2.33 -5.46 -24.44
CA ILE A 52 2.70 -6.02 -25.74
C ILE A 52 1.82 -5.46 -26.86
N ALA A 53 0.51 -5.34 -26.63
CA ALA A 53 -0.42 -4.84 -27.64
C ALA A 53 -0.18 -3.37 -28.01
N ILE A 54 0.18 -2.52 -27.03
CA ILE A 54 0.37 -1.08 -27.24
C ILE A 54 1.80 -0.77 -27.70
N HIS A 55 2.81 -1.49 -27.18
CA HIS A 55 4.22 -1.27 -27.47
C HIS A 55 4.85 -2.56 -28.04
N PRO A 56 4.57 -2.90 -29.31
CA PRO A 56 5.21 -4.03 -29.96
C PRO A 56 6.69 -3.69 -30.18
N GLY A 57 7.56 -4.15 -29.29
CA GLY A 57 8.98 -3.77 -29.30
C GLY A 57 9.80 -4.36 -28.15
N PRO A 58 11.05 -3.90 -27.99
CA PRO A 58 11.89 -4.31 -26.88
C PRO A 58 11.29 -3.90 -25.53
N TRP A 59 11.56 -4.69 -24.50
CA TRP A 59 11.04 -4.43 -23.16
C TRP A 59 11.52 -3.06 -22.63
N MET A 60 10.57 -2.23 -22.20
CA MET A 60 10.85 -0.82 -21.86
C MET A 60 11.38 -0.63 -20.43
N HIS A 61 11.20 -1.60 -19.54
CA HIS A 61 11.61 -1.45 -18.15
C HIS A 61 13.04 -1.94 -17.93
N GLU A 62 13.87 -1.08 -17.36
CA GLU A 62 15.19 -1.48 -16.86
C GLU A 62 15.08 -2.35 -15.59
N GLN A 63 13.97 -2.26 -14.87
CA GLN A 63 13.74 -2.97 -13.61
C GLN A 63 13.57 -4.47 -13.83
N LEU A 64 13.95 -5.26 -12.82
CA LEU A 64 13.57 -6.67 -12.78
C LEU A 64 12.05 -6.75 -12.83
N SER A 65 11.51 -7.52 -13.75
CA SER A 65 10.08 -7.56 -14.03
C SER A 65 9.54 -8.97 -13.82
N TRP A 66 8.43 -9.08 -13.09
CA TRP A 66 7.74 -10.34 -12.81
C TRP A 66 6.30 -10.27 -13.32
N VAL A 67 5.86 -11.30 -14.02
CA VAL A 67 4.48 -11.45 -14.47
C VAL A 67 3.85 -12.63 -13.72
N LEU A 68 2.81 -12.35 -12.94
CA LEU A 68 2.02 -13.36 -12.27
C LEU A 68 1.07 -14.00 -13.29
N THR A 69 1.38 -15.21 -13.72
CA THR A 69 0.66 -15.91 -14.79
C THR A 69 0.87 -17.41 -14.72
N ARG A 70 -0.17 -18.14 -15.16
CA ARG A 70 -0.12 -19.59 -15.45
C ARG A 70 0.22 -19.89 -16.92
N ARG A 71 0.30 -18.85 -17.75
CA ARG A 71 0.56 -18.89 -19.19
C ARG A 71 1.91 -18.23 -19.46
N PRO A 72 3.03 -18.96 -19.43
CA PRO A 72 4.36 -18.36 -19.57
C PRO A 72 4.63 -17.84 -21.00
N ASP A 73 3.90 -18.36 -21.99
CA ASP A 73 3.93 -18.00 -23.40
C ASP A 73 3.47 -16.57 -23.72
N ILE A 74 2.86 -15.86 -22.75
CA ILE A 74 2.47 -14.45 -22.91
C ILE A 74 3.67 -13.49 -22.80
N VAL A 75 4.83 -13.98 -22.39
CA VAL A 75 6.07 -13.18 -22.35
C VAL A 75 6.80 -13.38 -23.67
N ALA A 76 7.01 -12.29 -24.41
CA ALA A 76 7.68 -12.34 -25.70
C ALA A 76 9.17 -12.66 -25.55
N ASP A 77 9.72 -13.37 -26.54
CA ASP A 77 11.14 -13.68 -26.59
C ASP A 77 12.00 -12.40 -26.53
N GLY A 78 13.04 -12.43 -25.69
CA GLY A 78 13.94 -11.29 -25.47
C GLY A 78 13.44 -10.26 -24.45
N HIS A 79 12.23 -10.40 -23.91
CA HIS A 79 11.80 -9.60 -22.77
C HIS A 79 12.45 -10.13 -21.49
N SER A 80 13.16 -9.26 -20.76
CA SER A 80 13.81 -9.61 -19.48
C SER A 80 12.79 -9.67 -18.34
N VAL A 81 11.84 -10.59 -18.46
CA VAL A 81 10.67 -10.74 -17.60
C VAL A 81 10.60 -12.18 -17.10
N GLN A 82 10.40 -12.36 -15.79
CA GLN A 82 10.21 -13.67 -15.17
C GLN A 82 8.72 -13.96 -14.98
N THR A 83 8.28 -15.16 -15.31
CA THR A 83 6.92 -15.60 -15.02
C THR A 83 6.87 -16.26 -13.65
N PHE A 84 5.77 -16.08 -12.93
CA PHE A 84 5.56 -16.72 -11.64
C PHE A 84 4.11 -17.18 -11.48
N ASP A 85 3.96 -18.43 -11.05
CA ASP A 85 2.67 -19.03 -10.68
C ASP A 85 2.72 -19.44 -9.21
N GLY A 86 1.97 -18.72 -8.38
CA GLY A 86 1.90 -19.02 -6.96
C GLY A 86 1.52 -17.82 -6.09
N ASP A 87 1.78 -17.96 -4.79
CA ASP A 87 1.43 -16.96 -3.78
C ASP A 87 2.27 -15.67 -3.88
N VAL A 88 1.61 -14.51 -3.76
CA VAL A 88 2.25 -13.18 -3.81
C VAL A 88 3.36 -12.97 -2.78
N THR A 89 3.32 -13.66 -1.63
CA THR A 89 4.37 -13.60 -0.60
C THR A 89 5.66 -14.29 -1.06
N ARG A 90 5.55 -15.32 -1.89
CA ARG A 90 6.71 -16.05 -2.43
C ARG A 90 7.39 -15.25 -3.51
N VAL A 91 6.64 -14.68 -4.46
CA VAL A 91 7.21 -13.77 -5.46
C VAL A 91 7.79 -12.53 -4.80
N ALA A 92 7.17 -11.96 -3.75
CA ALA A 92 7.76 -10.85 -3.00
C ALA A 92 9.14 -11.24 -2.44
N SER A 93 9.27 -12.44 -1.87
CA SER A 93 10.54 -12.93 -1.34
C SER A 93 11.60 -13.13 -2.45
N GLN A 94 11.21 -13.69 -3.60
CA GLN A 94 12.10 -13.94 -4.75
C GLN A 94 12.50 -12.66 -5.51
N ALA A 95 11.57 -11.73 -5.64
CA ALA A 95 11.76 -10.39 -6.19
C ALA A 95 12.68 -9.52 -5.31
N GLY A 96 13.03 -9.95 -4.09
CA GLY A 96 13.86 -9.18 -3.16
C GLY A 96 13.12 -8.04 -2.46
N CYS A 97 11.78 -8.14 -2.40
CA CYS A 97 10.81 -7.16 -1.89
C CYS A 97 10.95 -6.77 -0.39
N PRO A 98 11.82 -7.39 0.45
CA PRO A 98 12.10 -6.79 1.74
C PRO A 98 13.51 -6.23 1.95
N ARG A 99 14.58 -6.54 1.18
CA ARG A 99 15.95 -6.34 1.75
C ARG A 99 17.12 -6.06 0.82
N ARG A 100 16.97 -5.95 -0.49
CA ARG A 100 18.14 -5.93 -1.39
C ARG A 100 18.28 -4.60 -2.12
N ARG A 101 19.41 -3.90 -1.91
CA ARG A 101 19.90 -2.93 -2.88
C ARG A 101 20.07 -3.67 -4.19
N VAL A 102 19.13 -3.49 -5.12
CA VAL A 102 19.25 -4.10 -6.44
C VAL A 102 20.17 -3.17 -7.23
N ARG A 103 21.32 -3.69 -7.67
CA ARG A 103 22.13 -3.02 -8.69
C ARG A 103 21.59 -3.47 -10.02
N THR A 104 20.85 -2.59 -10.68
CA THR A 104 20.43 -2.78 -12.07
C THR A 104 21.01 -1.64 -12.89
N SER A 105 21.68 -1.97 -13.99
CA SER A 105 22.32 -1.00 -14.89
C SER A 105 23.28 -0.02 -14.19
N GLY A 106 24.08 -0.52 -13.24
CA GLY A 106 25.09 0.27 -12.52
C GLY A 106 24.55 1.21 -11.42
N ARG A 107 23.23 1.41 -11.34
CA ARG A 107 22.59 2.27 -10.33
C ARG A 107 22.15 1.46 -9.10
N VAL A 108 22.36 2.01 -7.91
CA VAL A 108 21.86 1.44 -6.65
C VAL A 108 20.42 1.88 -6.47
N ARG A 109 19.48 0.96 -6.63
CA ARG A 109 18.05 1.22 -6.44
C ARG A 109 17.58 0.70 -5.07
N THR A 110 16.55 1.34 -4.53
CA THR A 110 15.90 0.87 -3.29
C THR A 110 15.01 -0.32 -3.65
N SER A 111 14.79 -1.25 -2.72
CA SER A 111 14.05 -2.51 -2.94
C SER A 111 12.54 -2.34 -3.19
N GLY A 112 12.11 -1.19 -3.71
CA GLY A 112 10.69 -0.95 -3.91
C GLY A 112 10.13 -1.76 -5.06
N VAL A 113 8.91 -2.24 -4.84
CA VAL A 113 8.12 -3.01 -5.81
C VAL A 113 6.90 -2.19 -6.20
N VAL A 114 6.70 -2.04 -7.51
CA VAL A 114 5.43 -1.55 -8.09
C VAL A 114 4.55 -2.76 -8.35
N VAL A 115 3.31 -2.72 -7.86
CA VAL A 115 2.37 -3.85 -7.95
C VAL A 115 1.14 -3.48 -8.77
N GLY A 116 0.93 -4.15 -9.90
CA GLY A 116 -0.28 -3.99 -10.72
C GLY A 116 -0.84 -5.31 -11.24
N GLY A 117 -2.10 -5.42 -11.64
CA GLY A 117 -3.18 -4.45 -11.46
C GLY A 117 -3.78 -4.51 -10.06
N GLY A 118 -4.94 -3.87 -9.87
CA GLY A 118 -5.53 -3.70 -8.55
C GLY A 118 -5.80 -4.99 -7.79
N HIS A 119 -6.13 -6.10 -8.47
CA HIS A 119 -6.28 -7.39 -7.81
C HIS A 119 -4.98 -7.91 -7.19
N ILE A 120 -3.85 -7.76 -7.89
CA ILE A 120 -2.54 -8.17 -7.36
C ILE A 120 -2.13 -7.22 -6.24
N ALA A 121 -2.31 -5.91 -6.43
CA ALA A 121 -2.11 -4.93 -5.37
C ALA A 121 -2.90 -5.28 -4.09
N ALA A 122 -4.16 -5.69 -4.23
CA ALA A 122 -4.99 -6.14 -3.12
C ALA A 122 -4.44 -7.39 -2.40
N GLN A 123 -3.90 -8.37 -3.15
CA GLN A 123 -3.26 -9.54 -2.57
C GLN A 123 -2.00 -9.14 -1.76
N PHE A 124 -1.17 -8.25 -2.30
CA PHE A 124 0.00 -7.72 -1.58
C PHE A 124 -0.40 -6.90 -0.35
N VAL A 125 -1.42 -6.04 -0.43
CA VAL A 125 -1.93 -5.29 0.73
C VAL A 125 -2.47 -6.22 1.81
N SER A 126 -3.13 -7.31 1.41
CA SER A 126 -3.66 -8.33 2.32
C SER A 126 -2.56 -9.12 3.00
N ALA A 127 -1.50 -9.48 2.27
CA ALA A 127 -0.33 -10.18 2.79
C ALA A 127 0.51 -9.31 3.76
N GLY A 128 0.35 -7.98 3.70
CA GLY A 128 1.03 -7.03 4.58
C GLY A 128 2.39 -6.44 4.14
N PRO A 129 3.07 -6.85 3.04
CA PRO A 129 4.33 -6.22 2.66
C PRO A 129 4.22 -4.80 2.10
N VAL A 130 3.03 -4.28 1.78
CA VAL A 130 2.89 -2.92 1.20
C VAL A 130 2.97 -1.87 2.30
N ASP A 131 3.88 -0.91 2.14
CA ASP A 131 4.12 0.15 3.13
C ASP A 131 3.64 1.53 2.66
N GLU A 132 3.55 1.74 1.35
CA GLU A 132 3.24 3.02 0.72
C GLU A 132 2.29 2.80 -0.47
N MET A 133 1.46 3.80 -0.76
CA MET A 133 0.54 3.80 -1.90
C MET A 133 0.59 5.19 -2.53
N ILE A 134 0.74 5.27 -3.84
CA ILE A 134 0.77 6.54 -4.58
C ILE A 134 -0.30 6.49 -5.65
N VAL A 135 -1.28 7.39 -5.58
CA VAL A 135 -2.41 7.43 -6.50
C VAL A 135 -2.54 8.81 -7.11
N ASN A 136 -2.62 8.83 -8.45
CA ASN A 136 -2.88 10.03 -9.25
C ASN A 136 -4.31 9.92 -9.79
N TYR A 137 -5.22 10.76 -9.29
CA TYR A 137 -6.62 10.82 -9.69
C TYR A 137 -6.81 11.78 -10.85
N ALA A 138 -7.36 11.30 -11.95
CA ALA A 138 -7.84 12.16 -13.03
C ALA A 138 -9.18 12.79 -12.66
N PRO A 139 -9.54 13.96 -13.20
CA PRO A 139 -10.77 14.67 -12.88
C PRO A 139 -11.96 14.14 -13.70
N CYS A 140 -12.23 12.85 -13.61
CA CYS A 140 -13.37 12.18 -14.25
C CYS A 140 -13.89 11.01 -13.41
N SER A 141 -15.12 10.60 -13.67
CA SER A 141 -15.76 9.44 -13.05
C SER A 141 -16.09 8.40 -14.12
N LEU A 142 -15.64 7.16 -13.92
CA LEU A 142 -15.95 6.03 -14.81
C LEU A 142 -17.20 5.26 -14.36
N GLY A 143 -17.56 5.32 -13.07
CA GLY A 143 -18.70 4.60 -12.49
C GLY A 143 -18.48 3.08 -12.33
N ALA A 144 -17.77 2.43 -13.25
CA ALA A 144 -17.46 1.01 -13.22
C ALA A 144 -16.18 0.65 -13.99
N GLY A 145 -15.66 -0.56 -13.75
CA GLY A 145 -14.42 -1.07 -14.36
C GLY A 145 -13.49 -1.79 -13.38
N LEU A 146 -12.20 -1.86 -13.72
CA LEU A 146 -11.18 -2.51 -12.88
C LEU A 146 -10.74 -1.58 -11.75
N ARG A 147 -11.13 -1.93 -10.51
CA ARG A 147 -10.81 -1.14 -9.31
C ARG A 147 -9.32 -1.11 -8.99
N VAL A 148 -8.84 0.04 -8.50
CA VAL A 148 -7.45 0.29 -8.08
C VAL A 148 -7.02 -0.59 -6.91
N LEU A 149 -7.87 -0.76 -5.90
CA LEU A 149 -7.56 -1.54 -4.72
C LEU A 149 -8.82 -2.18 -4.12
N PRO A 150 -9.28 -3.34 -4.66
CA PRO A 150 -10.50 -4.02 -4.23
C PRO A 150 -10.33 -4.79 -2.90
N VAL A 151 -9.78 -4.16 -1.87
CA VAL A 151 -9.65 -4.72 -0.52
C VAL A 151 -9.84 -3.65 0.56
N ARG A 152 -10.41 -4.05 1.70
CA ARG A 152 -10.48 -3.17 2.88
C ARG A 152 -9.10 -3.02 3.50
N SER A 153 -8.63 -1.78 3.56
CA SER A 153 -7.31 -1.43 4.12
C SER A 153 -7.37 -0.05 4.79
N LYS A 154 -6.37 0.28 5.62
CA LYS A 154 -6.27 1.57 6.32
C LYS A 154 -4.93 2.22 6.02
N TRP A 155 -4.99 3.52 5.78
CA TRP A 155 -3.86 4.31 5.30
C TRP A 155 -3.82 5.67 6.01
N VAL A 156 -2.64 6.24 6.13
CA VAL A 156 -2.40 7.59 6.66
C VAL A 156 -1.88 8.44 5.51
N LEU A 157 -2.55 9.54 5.20
CA LEU A 157 -2.10 10.49 4.19
C LEU A 157 -0.77 11.09 4.66
N VAL A 158 0.22 11.06 3.77
CA VAL A 158 1.54 11.63 4.04
C VAL A 158 1.77 12.88 3.23
N ASP A 159 1.32 12.90 1.98
CA ASP A 159 1.54 14.04 1.10
C ASP A 159 0.52 14.05 -0.03
N SER A 160 0.24 15.24 -0.58
CA SER A 160 -0.63 15.41 -1.75
C SER A 160 -0.28 16.69 -2.49
N ALA A 161 -0.37 16.65 -3.82
CA ALA A 161 -0.14 17.80 -4.67
C ALA A 161 -1.05 17.74 -5.91
N VAL A 162 -1.22 18.90 -6.55
CA VAL A 162 -1.82 18.96 -7.89
C VAL A 162 -0.68 18.89 -8.91
N ASN A 163 -0.79 17.97 -9.87
CA ASN A 163 0.07 17.93 -11.04
C ASN A 163 -0.82 18.08 -12.28
N ARG A 164 -0.94 19.32 -12.76
CA ARG A 164 -1.84 19.71 -13.86
C ARG A 164 -3.27 19.26 -13.57
N GLU A 165 -3.81 18.33 -14.37
CA GLU A 165 -5.17 17.82 -14.18
C GLU A 165 -5.30 16.84 -13.01
N PHE A 166 -4.19 16.28 -12.53
CA PHE A 166 -4.22 15.20 -11.55
C PHE A 166 -4.14 15.69 -10.11
N LEU A 167 -4.98 15.11 -9.25
CA LEU A 167 -4.72 15.10 -7.81
C LEU A 167 -3.81 13.92 -7.50
N CYS A 168 -2.59 14.19 -7.06
CA CYS A 168 -1.62 13.19 -6.64
C CYS A 168 -1.63 13.07 -5.12
N ALA A 169 -1.66 11.85 -4.60
CA ALA A 169 -1.61 11.62 -3.16
C ALA A 169 -0.79 10.38 -2.83
N ARG A 170 -0.09 10.48 -1.70
CA ARG A 170 0.74 9.43 -1.13
C ARG A 170 0.28 9.10 0.27
N TRP A 171 0.15 7.82 0.54
CA TRP A 171 -0.18 7.30 1.85
C TRP A 171 0.83 6.28 2.33
N HIS A 172 0.93 6.16 3.64
CA HIS A 172 1.57 5.03 4.29
C HIS A 172 0.55 4.12 4.94
N ARG A 173 0.86 2.83 5.03
CA ARG A 173 -0.03 1.86 5.68
C ARG A 173 -0.22 2.25 7.16
N ALA A 174 -1.46 2.32 7.61
CA ALA A 174 -1.74 2.59 9.01
C ALA A 174 -1.28 1.39 9.85
N ARG A 175 -0.21 1.56 10.63
CA ARG A 175 0.19 0.55 11.62
C ARG A 175 -0.87 0.55 12.71
N GLY A 176 -1.55 -0.58 12.88
CA GLY A 176 -2.43 -0.75 14.04
C GLY A 176 -1.60 -0.50 15.29
N SER A 177 -2.04 0.40 16.18
CA SER A 177 -1.57 0.41 17.54
C SER A 177 -1.81 -1.00 18.07
N ALA A 178 -0.74 -1.77 18.25
CA ALA A 178 -0.80 -2.99 19.01
C ALA A 178 -1.44 -2.58 20.34
N LYS A 179 -2.69 -3.01 20.57
CA LYS A 179 -3.27 -2.90 21.90
C LYS A 179 -2.33 -3.72 22.77
N VAL A 180 -1.45 -3.03 23.49
CA VAL A 180 -0.83 -3.60 24.68
C VAL A 180 -2.03 -3.94 25.55
N PHE A 181 -2.44 -5.21 25.52
CA PHE A 181 -3.24 -5.76 26.59
C PHE A 181 -2.34 -5.69 27.81
N GLY A 182 -2.34 -4.52 28.47
CA GLY A 182 -1.83 -4.39 29.80
C GLY A 182 -2.57 -5.46 30.59
N CYS A 183 -1.83 -6.48 30.99
CA CYS A 183 -2.30 -7.48 31.93
C CYS A 183 -2.65 -6.70 33.21
N CYS A 184 -3.91 -6.25 33.31
CA CYS A 184 -4.49 -5.84 34.57
C CYS A 184 -4.50 -7.11 35.41
N ARG A 185 -3.40 -7.32 36.14
CA ARG A 185 -3.30 -8.32 37.18
C ARG A 185 -4.40 -7.99 38.17
N LEU A 186 -5.48 -8.78 38.12
CA LEU A 186 -6.55 -8.76 39.11
C LEU A 186 -5.91 -9.00 40.47
N VAL A 187 -5.66 -7.93 41.21
CA VAL A 187 -5.32 -8.00 42.63
C VAL A 187 -6.61 -8.43 43.32
N ARG A 188 -6.69 -9.70 43.72
CA ARG A 188 -7.78 -10.19 44.58
C ARG A 188 -7.75 -9.39 45.89
N ARG A 189 -8.80 -8.61 46.15
CA ARG A 189 -9.07 -8.08 47.50
C ARG A 189 -9.45 -9.25 48.43
N PRO A 190 -8.96 -9.29 49.68
CA PRO A 190 -9.41 -10.27 50.66
C PRO A 190 -10.87 -10.00 51.07
N PRO A 191 -11.61 -11.02 51.54
CA PRO A 191 -13.04 -10.90 51.83
C PRO A 191 -13.27 -10.07 53.11
N GLY A 192 -14.05 -9.00 52.98
CA GLY A 192 -14.55 -8.19 54.08
C GLY A 192 -16.07 -8.37 54.23
N ASN A 193 -16.50 -8.46 55.48
CA ASN A 193 -17.81 -8.91 55.97
C ASN A 193 -19.06 -8.18 55.44
N HIS A 194 -20.13 -8.98 55.41
CA HIS A 194 -21.58 -8.76 55.33
C HIS A 194 -22.17 -7.36 55.53
N GLY A 195 -23.19 -7.06 54.70
CA GLY A 195 -24.32 -6.20 55.07
C GLY A 195 -25.12 -5.66 53.88
N GLY A 196 -26.36 -6.12 53.69
CA GLY A 196 -27.40 -5.36 52.97
C GLY A 196 -28.02 -5.97 51.71
N PHE A 197 -29.17 -6.64 51.89
CA PHE A 197 -30.23 -6.87 50.89
C PHE A 197 -30.67 -5.55 50.22
N THR A 198 -31.03 -5.43 48.94
CA THR A 198 -32.23 -5.98 48.25
C THR A 198 -32.13 -5.74 46.72
N PRO A 199 -32.97 -6.41 45.88
CA PRO A 199 -32.79 -6.58 44.43
C PRO A 199 -33.61 -5.57 43.59
N PHE A 200 -33.26 -5.38 42.30
CA PHE A 200 -34.22 -5.41 41.17
C PHE A 200 -33.52 -5.24 39.80
N ARG A 201 -34.18 -5.83 38.80
CA ARG A 201 -33.81 -6.04 37.39
C ARG A 201 -33.66 -4.74 36.58
N GLN A 202 -32.78 -4.73 35.58
CA GLN A 202 -33.14 -4.83 34.14
C GLN A 202 -31.95 -4.62 33.20
N PHE A 203 -31.84 -5.52 32.23
CA PHE A 203 -31.15 -5.33 30.97
C PHE A 203 -31.67 -4.10 30.22
N ARG A 204 -30.80 -3.23 29.71
CA ARG A 204 -30.81 -2.82 28.30
C ARG A 204 -29.54 -2.08 27.87
N LYS A 205 -29.29 -2.23 26.57
CA LYS A 205 -28.08 -1.97 25.79
C LYS A 205 -27.70 -0.49 25.69
N ALA A 206 -26.38 -0.30 25.66
CA ALA A 206 -25.58 0.45 24.67
C ALA A 206 -25.79 1.97 24.46
N ALA A 207 -24.61 2.60 24.29
CA ALA A 207 -24.31 3.81 23.55
C ALA A 207 -24.61 5.16 24.22
N ALA A 208 -23.57 5.74 24.80
CA ALA A 208 -23.33 7.17 25.06
C ALA A 208 -22.12 7.24 26.00
N TRP A 209 -21.13 8.13 25.96
CA TRP A 209 -20.95 9.46 25.39
C TRP A 209 -19.44 9.75 25.47
N CYS A 210 -18.86 10.46 24.50
CA CYS A 210 -18.55 11.89 24.58
C CYS A 210 -17.45 12.26 25.62
N SER A 211 -16.32 12.69 25.06
CA SER A 211 -15.51 13.84 25.46
C SER A 211 -15.19 14.05 26.94
N PHE A 212 -13.91 14.02 27.31
CA PHE A 212 -13.37 14.96 28.28
C PHE A 212 -11.89 15.27 28.00
N THR A 213 -11.64 16.55 27.80
CA THR A 213 -10.35 17.24 27.90
C THR A 213 -9.77 17.06 29.29
N THR A 214 -8.49 16.70 29.39
CA THR A 214 -7.68 17.13 30.53
C THR A 214 -6.21 17.30 30.12
N ARG A 215 -5.73 18.53 30.30
CA ARG A 215 -4.31 18.87 30.43
C ARG A 215 -3.70 18.04 31.55
N ALA A 216 -2.49 17.52 31.35
CA ALA A 216 -1.56 17.24 32.42
C ALA A 216 -0.16 17.65 31.95
N GLU A 217 0.37 18.69 32.59
CA GLU A 217 1.78 19.07 32.56
C GLU A 217 2.60 18.01 33.31
N CYS A 218 3.78 17.67 32.79
CA CYS A 218 4.94 17.32 33.60
C CYS A 218 6.21 17.47 32.77
N SER A 219 7.10 18.36 33.21
CA SER A 219 8.46 18.59 32.68
C SER A 219 9.50 17.86 33.57
N PRO A 220 10.82 17.94 33.33
CA PRO A 220 11.59 16.85 32.74
C PRO A 220 12.67 16.28 33.68
N ARG A 221 13.26 15.15 33.26
CA ARG A 221 14.56 14.54 33.61
C ARG A 221 14.39 13.11 34.12
N LEU A 222 14.83 12.16 33.29
CA LEU A 222 15.98 11.31 33.62
C LEU A 222 16.53 10.69 32.33
N SER A 223 17.84 10.70 32.29
CA SER A 223 18.77 10.43 31.20
C SER A 223 18.85 8.96 30.78
N GLY A 224 19.19 8.74 29.52
CA GLY A 224 19.98 7.58 29.10
C GLY A 224 19.19 6.40 28.55
N PHE A 225 18.73 6.51 27.31
CA PHE A 225 18.61 5.34 26.44
C PHE A 225 18.99 5.74 25.01
N THR A 226 20.22 5.44 24.64
CA THR A 226 20.68 5.41 23.25
C THR A 226 19.97 4.26 22.55
N ALA A 227 18.83 4.54 21.92
CA ALA A 227 18.23 3.62 20.95
C ALA A 227 18.93 3.84 19.60
N ASN A 228 20.06 3.16 19.44
CA ASN A 228 20.66 2.92 18.14
C ASN A 228 19.76 1.88 17.44
N SER A 229 18.74 2.33 16.71
CA SER A 229 17.93 1.46 15.86
C SER A 229 17.90 2.00 14.45
N GLY A 230 18.96 1.69 13.70
CA GLY A 230 18.97 1.74 12.24
C GLY A 230 17.83 0.88 11.70
N THR A 231 16.68 1.50 11.51
CA THR A 231 15.53 0.88 10.86
C THR A 231 15.60 1.30 9.41
N THR A 232 16.23 0.48 8.57
CA THR A 232 16.17 0.61 7.12
C THR A 232 14.70 0.45 6.71
N PHE A 233 14.02 1.56 6.40
CA PHE A 233 12.67 1.54 5.86
C PHE A 233 12.70 0.94 4.46
N VAL A 234 11.94 -0.14 4.28
CA VAL A 234 11.67 -0.78 2.99
C VAL A 234 10.39 -0.12 2.45
N ARG A 235 10.33 0.17 1.15
CA ARG A 235 9.19 0.86 0.52
C ARG A 235 8.56 0.00 -0.55
N ASN A 236 7.43 -0.66 -0.26
CA ASN A 236 6.64 -1.34 -1.28
C ASN A 236 5.43 -0.48 -1.65
N ILE A 237 5.23 -0.25 -2.95
CA ILE A 237 4.36 0.80 -3.46
C ILE A 237 3.28 0.20 -4.36
N VAL A 238 2.03 0.56 -4.07
CA VAL A 238 0.87 0.35 -4.95
C VAL A 238 0.62 1.60 -5.76
#